data_AF-A0A7X8EU64-F1
#
_entry.id   AF-A0A7X8EU64-F1
#
_cell.length_a   1.000
_cell.length_b   1.000
_cell.length_c   1.000
_cell.angle_alpha   90.00
_cell.angle_beta   90.00
_cell.angle_gamma   90.00
#
_symmetry.space_group_name_H-M   'P 1'
#
loop_
_entity.id
_entity.type
_entity.pdbx_description
1 polymer ?
#
loop_
_entity_poly.entity_id
_entity_poly.type
_entity_poly.pdbx_seq_one_letter_code
_entity_poly.pdbx_strand_id
1 'polypeptide(L)' 'MEILNWKDLLYPYEQTVDELLIKFNSIIKECRHLGVYSPIESVSGRVKRAASIMDKAARKHI' A
#
# COMPACT_ATOMS: atom_id res chain seq x y z
N MET A 1 21.49 -15.66 -15.65
CA MET A 1 20.75 -15.30 -14.43
C MET A 1 19.91 -14.10 -14.79
N GLU A 2 18.59 -14.24 -14.88
CA GLU A 2 17.74 -13.08 -15.12
C GLU A 2 17.84 -12.14 -13.92
N ILE A 3 18.16 -10.87 -14.17
CA ILE A 3 18.17 -9.85 -13.14
C ILE A 3 16.71 -9.46 -12.91
N LEU A 4 16.16 -9.87 -11.77
CA LEU A 4 14.82 -9.45 -11.37
C LEU A 4 14.80 -7.93 -11.19
N ASN A 5 14.06 -7.23 -12.05
CA ASN A 5 13.83 -5.80 -11.87
C ASN A 5 12.79 -5.59 -10.77
N TRP A 6 13.26 -5.30 -9.56
CA TRP A 6 12.41 -4.99 -8.41
C TRP A 6 11.45 -3.84 -8.66
N LYS A 7 11.83 -2.86 -9.49
CA LYS A 7 10.95 -1.73 -9.82
C LYS A 7 9.72 -2.21 -10.59
N ASP A 8 9.92 -3.01 -11.62
CA ASP A 8 8.83 -3.53 -12.45
C ASP A 8 7.95 -4.51 -11.66
N LEU A 9 8.57 -5.37 -10.83
CA LEU A 9 7.84 -6.30 -9.97
C LEU A 9 6.95 -5.58 -8.95
N LEU A 10 7.46 -4.48 -8.36
CA LEU A 10 6.75 -3.75 -7.31
C LEU A 10 5.77 -2.69 -7.84
N TYR A 11 5.90 -2.28 -9.10
CA TYR A 11 5.00 -1.30 -9.73
C TYR A 11 3.50 -1.57 -9.53
N PRO A 12 2.96 -2.78 -9.78
CA PRO A 12 1.53 -3.04 -9.54
C PRO A 12 1.13 -2.91 -8.06
N TYR A 13 2.06 -3.17 -7.13
CA TYR A 13 1.81 -2.98 -5.70
C TYR A 13 1.80 -1.50 -5.32
N GLU A 14 2.65 -0.68 -5.94
CA GLU A 14 2.64 0.78 -5.76
C GLU A 14 1.31 1.35 -6.24
N GLN A 15 0.90 1.00 -7.46
CA GLN A 15 -0.39 1.42 -8.01
C GLN A 15 -1.56 0.99 -7.10
N THR A 16 -1.58 -0.25 -6.62
CA THR A 16 -2.64 -0.74 -5.73
C THR A 16 -2.70 0.06 -4.42
N VAL A 17 -1.54 0.38 -3.83
CA VAL A 17 -1.48 1.18 -2.60
C VAL A 17 -2.06 2.58 -2.85
N ASP A 18 -1.72 3.21 -3.97
CA ASP A 18 -2.23 4.55 -4.31
C ASP A 18 -3.75 4.55 -4.52
N GLU A 19 -4.28 3.55 -5.24
CA GLU A 19 -5.72 3.40 -5.46
C GLU A 19 -6.49 3.19 -4.14
N LEU A 20 -5.95 2.39 -3.23
CA LEU A 20 -6.53 2.18 -1.91
C LEU A 20 -6.50 3.46 -1.07
N LEU A 21 -5.38 4.19 -1.09
CA LEU A 21 -5.28 5.48 -0.39
C LEU A 21 -6.33 6.47 -0.88
N ILE A 22 -6.56 6.55 -2.20
CA ILE A 22 -7.61 7.39 -2.77
C ILE A 22 -8.98 6.98 -2.22
N LYS A 23 -9.32 5.68 -2.26
CA LYS A 23 -10.61 5.16 -1.79
C LYS A 23 -10.84 5.47 -0.31
N PHE A 24 -9.85 5.21 0.55
CA PHE A 24 -9.99 5.49 1.99
C PHE A 24 -10.11 6.98 2.28
N ASN A 25 -9.32 7.83 1.62
CA ASN A 25 -9.44 9.27 1.77
C ASN A 25 -10.80 9.79 1.29
N SER A 26 -11.38 9.19 0.25
CA SER A 26 -12.73 9.53 -0.21
C SER A 26 -13.79 9.19 0.83
N ILE A 27 -13.68 8.05 1.53
CA ILE A 27 -14.60 7.69 2.64
C ILE A 27 -14.53 8.74 3.76
N ILE A 28 -13.32 9.17 4.16
CA ILE A 28 -13.14 10.22 5.17
C ILE A 28 -13.84 11.52 4.72
N LYS A 29 -13.64 11.91 3.45
CA LYS A 29 -14.26 13.12 2.87
C LYS A 29 -15.78 13.02 2.83
N GLU A 30 -16.33 11.86 2.47
CA GLU A 30 -17.77 11.60 2.44
C GLU A 30 -18.39 11.73 3.83
N CYS A 31 -17.80 11.11 4.85
CA CYS A 31 -18.27 11.25 6.23
C CYS A 31 -18.29 12.73 6.67
N ARG A 32 -17.21 13.47 6.37
CA ARG A 32 -17.13 14.92 6.66
C ARG A 32 -18.19 15.72 5.91
N HIS A 33 -18.43 15.40 4.64
CA HIS A 33 -19.43 16.08 3.82
C HIS A 33 -20.85 15.85 4.35
N LEU A 34 -21.16 14.63 4.78
CA LEU A 34 -22.45 14.26 5.38
C LEU A 34 -22.63 14.77 6.82
N GLY A 35 -21.59 15.38 7.42
CA GLY A 35 -21.63 15.82 8.82
C GLY A 35 -21.68 14.68 9.83
N VAL A 36 -21.30 13.46 9.43
CA VAL A 36 -21.29 12.28 10.31
C VAL A 36 -19.88 11.97 10.80
N TYR A 37 -19.79 11.24 11.91
CA TYR A 37 -18.51 10.78 12.44
C TYR A 37 -17.81 9.85 11.42
N SER A 38 -16.55 10.17 11.11
CA SER A 38 -15.68 9.28 10.34
C SER A 38 -14.94 8.33 11.29
N PRO A 39 -15.08 7.00 11.14
CA PRO A 39 -14.30 6.05 11.94
C PRO A 39 -12.82 5.99 11.52
N ILE A 40 -12.49 6.58 10.37
CA ILE A 40 -11.12 6.68 9.87
C ILE A 40 -10.62 8.10 10.11
N GLU A 41 -9.57 8.25 10.93
CA GLU A 41 -8.94 9.54 11.21
C GLU A 41 -7.91 9.91 10.13
N SER A 42 -7.06 8.94 9.76
CA SER A 42 -6.04 9.08 8.72
C SER A 42 -5.66 7.72 8.16
N VAL A 43 -5.14 7.69 6.93
CA VAL A 43 -4.61 6.48 6.29
C VAL A 43 -3.28 6.80 5.64
N SER A 44 -2.32 5.89 5.81
CA SER A 44 -1.03 5.92 5.14
C SER A 44 -0.78 4.60 4.40
N GLY A 45 -0.03 4.66 3.31
CA GLY A 45 0.30 3.51 2.49
C GLY A 45 1.81 3.44 2.25
N ARG A 46 2.32 2.22 2.08
CA ARG A 46 3.70 1.99 1.63
C ARG A 46 3.82 0.64 0.93
N VAL A 47 4.70 0.56 -0.05
CA VAL A 47 5.19 -0.72 -0.57
C VAL A 47 6.42 -1.15 0.21
N LYS A 48 6.53 -2.46 0.48
CA LYS A 48 7.65 -3.01 1.24
C LYS A 48 8.91 -2.96 0.37
N ARG A 49 10.03 -2.47 0.94
CA ARG A 49 11.32 -2.42 0.25
C ARG A 49 11.81 -3.82 -0.13
N ALA A 50 12.45 -3.94 -1.29
CA ALA A 50 13.03 -5.19 -1.81
C ALA A 50 13.87 -5.94 -0.76
N ALA A 51 14.82 -5.26 -0.11
CA ALA A 51 15.65 -5.85 0.96
C ALA A 51 14.80 -6.51 2.07
N SER A 52 13.78 -5.80 2.55
CA SER A 52 12.89 -6.33 3.59
C SER A 52 12.00 -7.48 3.09
N ILE A 53 11.70 -7.56 1.79
CA ILE A 53 10.98 -8.70 1.19
C ILE A 53 11.90 -9.92 1.18
N MET A 54 13.14 -9.77 0.71
CA MET A 54 14.15 -10.85 0.72
C MET A 54 14.40 -11.37 2.13
N ASP A 55 14.61 -10.49 3.10
CA ASP A 55 14.79 -10.89 4.51
C ASP A 55 13.58 -11.68 5.04
N LYS A 56 12.37 -11.30 4.60
CA LYS A 56 11.13 -11.97 5.03
C LYS A 56 10.97 -13.33 4.35
N ALA A 57 11.35 -13.46 3.09
CA ALA A 57 11.34 -14.70 2.34
C ALA A 57 12.30 -15.72 2.97
N ALA A 58 13.55 -15.30 3.21
CA ALA A 58 14.56 -16.10 3.90
C ALA A 58 14.11 -16.59 5.28
N ARG A 59 13.54 -15.71 6.11
CA ARG A 59 12.98 -16.10 7.43
C ARG A 59 11.80 -17.06 7.35
N LYS A 60 11.05 -17.04 6.25
CA LYS A 60 9.89 -17.91 6.03
C LYS A 60 10.23 -19.19 5.26
N HIS A 61 11.50 -19.38 4.89
CA HIS A 61 11.96 -20.49 4.04
C HIS A 61 11.16 -20.59 2.73
N ILE A 62 10.86 -19.44 2.13
CA ILE A 62 10.24 -19.30 0.81
C ILE A 62 11.15 -18.50 -0.13
#